data_AF-A0A3A9CKM2-F1
#
_entry.id   AF-A0A3A9CKM2-F1
#
_cell.length_a   1.000
_cell.length_b   1.000
_cell.length_c   1.000
_cell.angle_alpha   90.00
_cell.angle_beta   90.00
_cell.angle_gamma   90.00
#
_symmetry.space_group_name_H-M   'P 1'
#
loop_
_entity.id
_entity.type
_entity.pdbx_description
1 polymer ?
#
loop_
_entity_poly.entity_id
_entity_poly.type
_entity_poly.pdbx_seq_one_letter_code
_entity_poly.pdbx_strand_id
1 'polypeptide(L)'
;MKQYQHNKRITRILLLITTIHWCITFFTDRLVFTEKPTEEIFNYSICKIILYILLFFIYRTVYRIFLSQDKQEYVEYKVAKYALIYLIPIAAVLIIKLPEGFLSNDETLIFGEASRLASYTWFYYLTTYYYIVTMMLIPCFLGPILVKVVLQVAVCGYCVYRLCRYLDSIDQNSILKASKTGRFFGRFLYLAFLLPPVLAYTTSAHRIPIYYLLYLLMIFILLMDMLEQKAASLGKTVSLLFLGAVLTQWRTEGIYLFALVPILLFISYKNLRCRKYALSVVLASLAIQYLLTIPQNGSLFPDRLNAQAENRMGPFYAYTITNMYRNGLDLDKNAEDLKEVDRYISIDTIEAINNDLKDINYEDVLILYYEGYTGTRADASPEDYKAYVDACKRIFIHNPIVLLKTRIGAFHYAATPYDIVWPAGGVAGFLSFGISIIKVCAYNLYIPHLILLGLWIYSILCRKPFTFFMTSGLCCHWLIVFVLAPASYFKYYFPIYMTMYFYLILLLIGAAYRAYGSSKHVSFLV
;
A
#
# COMPACT_ATOMS: atom_id res chain seq x y z
N MET A 1 0.77 -39.25 -21.28
CA MET A 1 -0.48 -38.89 -21.99
C MET A 1 -1.72 -38.79 -21.09
N LYS A 2 -2.02 -39.76 -20.21
CA LYS A 2 -3.22 -39.73 -19.33
C LYS A 2 -3.30 -38.50 -18.39
N GLN A 3 -2.21 -38.13 -17.72
CA GLN A 3 -2.16 -36.96 -16.82
C GLN A 3 -2.32 -35.62 -17.56
N TYR A 4 -1.80 -35.52 -18.79
CA TYR A 4 -1.99 -34.36 -19.65
C TYR A 4 -3.46 -34.19 -20.08
N GLN A 5 -4.12 -35.28 -20.48
CA GLN A 5 -5.55 -35.27 -20.82
C GLN A 5 -6.43 -34.95 -19.60
N HIS A 6 -6.09 -35.47 -18.43
CA HIS A 6 -6.75 -35.17 -17.17
C HIS A 6 -6.68 -33.66 -16.82
N ASN A 7 -5.49 -33.06 -16.89
CA ASN A 7 -5.30 -31.63 -16.65
C ASN A 7 -6.06 -30.75 -17.66
N LYS A 8 -6.13 -31.15 -18.92
CA LYS A 8 -6.91 -30.46 -19.95
C LYS A 8 -8.41 -30.53 -19.65
N ARG A 9 -8.91 -31.67 -19.18
CA ARG A 9 -10.32 -31.85 -18.79
C ARG A 9 -10.69 -30.96 -17.59
N ILE A 10 -9.87 -30.94 -16.54
CA ILE A 10 -10.09 -30.07 -15.37
C ILE A 10 -10.09 -28.60 -15.78
N THR A 11 -9.13 -28.17 -16.60
CA THR A 11 -9.06 -26.78 -17.05
C THR A 11 -10.33 -26.36 -17.77
N ARG A 12 -10.90 -27.23 -18.62
CA ARG A 12 -12.20 -26.96 -19.29
C ARG A 12 -13.36 -26.85 -18.31
N ILE A 13 -13.41 -27.71 -17.28
CA ILE A 13 -14.42 -27.64 -16.23
C ILE A 13 -14.31 -26.32 -15.46
N LEU A 14 -13.09 -25.92 -15.08
CA LEU A 14 -12.86 -24.65 -14.39
C LEU A 14 -13.25 -23.45 -15.24
N LEU A 15 -12.95 -23.47 -16.55
CA LEU A 15 -13.41 -22.44 -17.48
C LEU A 15 -14.93 -22.39 -17.55
N LEU A 16 -15.61 -23.54 -17.65
CA LEU A 16 -17.07 -23.59 -17.67
C LEU A 16 -17.67 -22.99 -16.39
N ILE A 17 -17.16 -23.38 -15.21
CA ILE A 17 -17.60 -22.82 -13.92
C ILE A 17 -17.34 -21.31 -13.87
N THR A 18 -16.17 -20.86 -14.36
CA THR A 18 -15.82 -19.44 -14.46
C THR A 18 -16.81 -18.70 -15.34
N THR A 19 -17.15 -19.22 -16.52
CA THR A 19 -18.13 -18.62 -17.42
C THR A 19 -19.52 -18.57 -16.79
N ILE A 20 -19.96 -19.63 -16.11
CA ILE A 20 -21.26 -19.65 -15.43
C ILE A 20 -21.31 -18.57 -14.34
N HIS A 21 -20.32 -18.51 -13.45
CA HIS A 21 -20.27 -17.48 -12.41
C HIS A 21 -20.17 -16.08 -13.02
N TRP A 22 -19.34 -15.89 -14.05
CA TRP A 22 -19.25 -14.63 -14.76
C TRP A 22 -20.58 -14.20 -15.36
N CYS A 23 -21.35 -15.11 -15.99
CA CYS A 23 -22.71 -14.84 -16.46
C CYS A 23 -23.67 -14.45 -15.33
N ILE A 24 -23.58 -15.14 -14.17
CA ILE A 24 -24.38 -14.80 -12.98
C ILE A 24 -24.10 -13.36 -12.53
N THR A 25 -22.85 -12.90 -12.63
CA THR A 25 -22.51 -11.55 -12.16
C THR A 25 -23.27 -10.44 -12.88
N PHE A 26 -23.63 -10.61 -14.16
CA PHE A 26 -24.47 -9.64 -14.88
C PHE A 26 -25.85 -9.45 -14.23
N PHE A 27 -26.37 -10.45 -13.52
CA PHE A 27 -27.65 -10.37 -12.81
C PHE A 27 -27.49 -9.84 -11.38
N THR A 28 -26.35 -10.08 -10.73
CA THR A 28 -26.10 -9.61 -9.35
C THR A 28 -25.57 -8.18 -9.31
N ASP A 29 -25.03 -7.66 -10.39
CA ASP A 29 -24.53 -6.30 -10.51
C ASP A 29 -25.56 -5.23 -10.11
N ARG A 30 -26.85 -5.45 -10.42
CA ARG A 30 -27.96 -4.57 -10.03
C ARG A 30 -28.15 -4.40 -8.51
N LEU A 31 -27.48 -5.23 -7.70
CA LEU A 31 -27.51 -5.13 -6.24
C LEU A 31 -26.56 -4.05 -5.71
N VAL A 32 -25.59 -3.60 -6.52
CA VAL A 32 -24.50 -2.72 -6.06
C VAL A 32 -24.29 -1.51 -6.95
N PHE A 33 -24.57 -1.63 -8.25
CA PHE A 33 -24.44 -0.53 -9.20
C PHE A 33 -25.78 0.20 -9.38
N THR A 34 -25.72 1.53 -9.29
CA THR A 34 -26.87 2.41 -9.43
C THR A 34 -27.08 2.83 -10.88
N GLU A 35 -25.99 3.01 -11.63
CA GLU A 35 -26.03 3.39 -13.04
C GLU A 35 -26.16 2.18 -13.95
N LYS A 36 -26.79 2.39 -15.11
CA LYS A 36 -26.91 1.34 -16.11
C LYS A 36 -25.54 1.04 -16.72
N PRO A 37 -25.15 -0.24 -16.90
CA PRO A 37 -23.89 -0.61 -17.57
C PRO A 37 -23.69 0.00 -18.96
N THR A 38 -24.76 0.41 -19.64
CA THR A 38 -24.73 1.07 -20.95
C THR A 38 -24.15 2.47 -20.91
N GLU A 39 -24.21 3.16 -19.77
CA GLU A 39 -23.76 4.55 -19.63
C GLU A 39 -22.25 4.64 -19.46
N GLU A 40 -21.63 3.62 -18.84
CA GLU A 40 -20.18 3.51 -18.62
C GLU A 40 -19.65 2.17 -19.16
N ILE A 41 -20.02 1.86 -20.42
CA ILE A 41 -19.78 0.55 -21.05
C ILE A 41 -18.32 0.14 -21.07
N PHE A 42 -17.40 1.11 -21.19
CA PHE A 42 -15.97 0.85 -21.22
C PHE A 42 -15.45 0.33 -19.88
N ASN A 43 -15.69 1.06 -18.79
CA ASN A 43 -15.26 0.68 -17.44
C ASN A 43 -15.87 -0.65 -17.05
N TYR A 44 -17.17 -0.81 -17.31
CA TYR A 44 -17.91 -2.03 -17.03
C TYR A 44 -17.31 -3.23 -17.80
N SER A 45 -17.05 -3.10 -19.10
CA SER A 45 -16.50 -4.18 -19.92
C SER A 45 -15.09 -4.58 -19.48
N ILE A 46 -14.22 -3.62 -19.19
CA ILE A 46 -12.87 -3.90 -18.69
C ILE A 46 -12.95 -4.60 -17.33
N CYS A 47 -13.76 -4.08 -16.40
CA CYS A 47 -13.93 -4.71 -15.09
C CYS A 47 -14.49 -6.12 -15.21
N LYS A 48 -15.40 -6.39 -16.16
CA LYS A 48 -15.89 -7.75 -16.45
C LYS A 48 -14.81 -8.68 -16.99
N ILE A 49 -13.91 -8.19 -17.85
CA ILE A 49 -12.77 -8.99 -18.33
C ILE A 49 -11.82 -9.31 -17.17
N ILE A 50 -11.48 -8.32 -16.34
CA ILE A 50 -10.64 -8.50 -15.16
C ILE A 50 -11.29 -9.51 -14.21
N LEU A 51 -12.59 -9.39 -13.95
CA LEU A 51 -13.36 -10.31 -13.12
C LEU A 51 -13.32 -11.74 -13.67
N TYR A 52 -13.49 -11.93 -14.98
CA TYR A 52 -13.42 -13.27 -15.60
C TYR A 52 -12.06 -13.93 -15.37
N ILE A 53 -10.97 -13.18 -15.57
CA ILE A 53 -9.60 -13.65 -15.32
C ILE A 53 -9.44 -14.00 -13.83
N LEU A 54 -9.91 -13.13 -12.94
CA LEU A 54 -9.85 -13.33 -11.49
C LEU A 54 -10.61 -14.58 -11.05
N LEU A 55 -11.84 -14.76 -11.52
CA LEU A 55 -12.68 -15.92 -11.23
C LEU A 55 -11.99 -17.23 -11.65
N PHE A 56 -11.35 -17.26 -12.82
CA PHE A 56 -10.60 -18.44 -13.24
C PHE A 56 -9.48 -18.80 -12.26
N PHE A 57 -8.71 -17.81 -11.81
CA PHE A 57 -7.65 -18.04 -10.82
C PHE A 57 -8.21 -18.42 -9.44
N ILE A 58 -9.34 -17.86 -9.03
CA ILE A 58 -10.04 -18.26 -7.79
C ILE A 58 -10.43 -19.73 -7.86
N TYR A 59 -11.17 -20.15 -8.89
CA TYR A 59 -11.61 -21.54 -9.03
C TYR A 59 -10.45 -22.52 -9.19
N ARG A 60 -9.40 -22.13 -9.91
CA ARG A 60 -8.17 -22.91 -10.00
C ARG A 60 -7.51 -23.08 -8.63
N THR A 61 -7.50 -22.04 -7.81
CA THR A 61 -6.93 -22.06 -6.46
C THR A 61 -7.78 -22.93 -5.53
N VAL A 62 -9.10 -22.78 -5.55
CA VAL A 62 -10.06 -23.62 -4.81
C VAL A 62 -9.88 -25.09 -5.16
N TYR A 63 -9.81 -25.42 -6.45
CA TYR A 63 -9.56 -26.78 -6.91
C TYR A 63 -8.25 -27.34 -6.34
N ARG A 64 -7.14 -26.59 -6.41
CA ARG A 64 -5.83 -27.02 -5.91
C ARG A 64 -5.77 -27.20 -4.40
N ILE A 65 -6.54 -26.41 -3.64
CA ILE A 65 -6.57 -26.50 -2.18
C ILE A 65 -7.48 -27.64 -1.71
N PHE A 66 -8.67 -27.78 -2.29
CA PHE A 66 -9.70 -28.65 -1.72
C PHE A 66 -9.97 -29.93 -2.50
N LEU A 67 -9.94 -29.86 -3.84
CA LEU A 67 -10.53 -30.88 -4.71
C LEU A 67 -9.49 -31.76 -5.43
N SER A 68 -8.24 -31.30 -5.57
CA SER A 68 -7.18 -32.06 -6.21
C SER A 68 -6.74 -33.24 -5.33
N GLN A 69 -6.58 -34.42 -5.95
CA GLN A 69 -6.05 -35.62 -5.26
C GLN A 69 -4.61 -35.38 -4.77
N ASP A 70 -3.80 -34.71 -5.59
CA ASP A 70 -2.40 -34.38 -5.28
C ASP A 70 -2.26 -33.00 -4.61
N LYS A 71 -3.28 -32.54 -3.87
CA LYS A 71 -3.30 -31.20 -3.24
C LYS A 71 -2.02 -30.88 -2.44
N GLN A 72 -1.41 -31.89 -1.81
CA GLN A 72 -0.19 -31.75 -1.01
C GLN A 72 1.03 -31.28 -1.82
N GLU A 73 1.03 -31.42 -3.15
CA GLU A 73 2.12 -30.96 -4.00
C GLU A 73 2.04 -29.47 -4.31
N TYR A 74 0.81 -28.94 -4.40
CA TYR A 74 0.55 -27.55 -4.78
C TYR A 74 1.00 -26.55 -3.72
N VAL A 75 1.61 -25.47 -4.18
CA VAL A 75 2.05 -24.36 -3.32
C VAL A 75 0.85 -23.69 -2.67
N GLU A 76 -0.26 -23.56 -3.39
CA GLU A 76 -1.51 -22.95 -2.91
C GLU A 76 -2.05 -23.66 -1.67
N TYR A 77 -2.07 -25.00 -1.68
CA TYR A 77 -2.48 -25.79 -0.53
C TYR A 77 -1.55 -25.57 0.67
N LYS A 78 -0.23 -25.58 0.43
CA LYS A 78 0.76 -25.37 1.51
C LYS A 78 0.64 -23.98 2.11
N VAL A 79 0.50 -22.95 1.28
CA VAL A 79 0.27 -21.56 1.70
C VAL A 79 -1.03 -21.44 2.48
N ALA A 80 -2.12 -22.06 2.01
CA ALA A 80 -3.42 -22.01 2.68
C ALA A 80 -3.36 -22.53 4.13
N LYS A 81 -2.56 -23.55 4.43
CA LYS A 81 -2.39 -24.04 5.81
C LYS A 81 -1.83 -22.98 6.76
N TYR A 82 -0.89 -22.15 6.30
CA TYR A 82 -0.35 -21.05 7.09
C TYR A 82 -1.28 -19.84 7.08
N ALA A 83 -1.97 -19.58 5.97
CA ALA A 83 -2.95 -18.51 5.86
C ALA A 83 -4.11 -18.71 6.86
N LEU A 84 -4.63 -19.94 7.00
CA LEU A 84 -5.73 -20.27 7.91
C LEU A 84 -5.41 -20.01 9.39
N ILE A 85 -4.14 -20.13 9.81
CA ILE A 85 -3.73 -19.81 11.19
C ILE A 85 -3.91 -18.31 11.46
N TYR A 86 -3.50 -17.47 10.51
CA TYR A 86 -3.64 -16.02 10.63
C TYR A 86 -5.06 -15.52 10.38
N LEU A 87 -5.92 -16.33 9.74
CA LEU A 87 -7.33 -16.02 9.64
C LEU A 87 -8.02 -15.93 11.01
N ILE A 88 -7.53 -16.64 12.03
CA ILE A 88 -8.13 -16.63 13.38
C ILE A 88 -8.14 -15.21 13.99
N PRO A 89 -6.99 -14.53 14.18
CA PRO A 89 -6.99 -13.16 14.69
C PRO A 89 -7.68 -12.17 13.74
N ILE A 90 -7.60 -12.39 12.42
CA ILE A 90 -8.27 -11.53 11.44
C ILE A 90 -9.80 -11.66 11.52
N ALA A 91 -10.32 -12.86 11.74
CA ALA A 91 -11.74 -13.08 11.96
C ALA A 91 -12.24 -12.36 13.21
N ALA A 92 -11.47 -12.37 14.30
CA ALA A 92 -11.80 -11.60 15.50
C ALA A 92 -11.85 -10.09 15.20
N VAL A 93 -10.87 -9.55 14.46
CA VAL A 93 -10.88 -8.15 14.03
C VAL A 93 -12.10 -7.83 13.18
N LEU A 94 -12.47 -8.70 12.24
CA LEU A 94 -13.66 -8.52 11.40
C LEU A 94 -14.94 -8.52 12.23
N ILE A 95 -15.11 -9.47 13.16
CA ILE A 95 -16.31 -9.53 14.00
C ILE A 95 -16.49 -8.24 14.81
N ILE A 96 -15.38 -7.65 15.29
CA ILE A 96 -15.40 -6.44 16.12
C ILE A 96 -15.61 -5.19 15.27
N LYS A 97 -14.84 -5.02 14.19
CA LYS A 97 -14.76 -3.76 13.44
C LYS A 97 -15.66 -3.67 12.21
N LEU A 98 -16.04 -4.79 11.60
CA LEU A 98 -16.85 -4.77 10.38
C LEU A 98 -18.25 -4.13 10.60
N PRO A 99 -18.91 -4.27 11.77
CA PRO A 99 -20.17 -3.58 12.05
C PRO A 99 -20.06 -2.04 12.03
N GLU A 100 -18.87 -1.49 12.22
CA GLU A 100 -18.62 -0.03 12.18
C GLU A 100 -18.63 0.52 10.74
N GLY A 101 -18.62 -0.35 9.72
CA GLY A 101 -18.60 0.05 8.31
C GLY A 101 -17.19 0.39 7.79
N PHE A 102 -17.11 1.33 6.85
CA PHE A 102 -15.82 1.84 6.38
C PHE A 102 -15.13 2.68 7.45
N LEU A 103 -13.80 2.65 7.44
CA LEU A 103 -12.99 3.35 8.44
C LEU A 103 -12.79 4.84 8.12
N SER A 104 -13.16 5.30 6.92
CA SER A 104 -12.93 6.69 6.50
C SER A 104 -13.96 7.18 5.48
N ASN A 105 -14.20 8.49 5.50
CA ASN A 105 -15.04 9.19 4.51
C ASN A 105 -14.55 8.98 3.07
N ASP A 106 -13.23 8.87 2.88
CA ASP A 106 -12.59 8.55 1.60
C ASP A 106 -13.19 7.29 0.95
N GLU A 107 -13.42 6.24 1.74
CA GLU A 107 -13.91 4.96 1.26
C GLU A 107 -15.38 5.02 0.88
N THR A 108 -16.18 5.76 1.64
CA THR A 108 -17.59 6.03 1.28
C THR A 108 -17.69 6.79 -0.03
N LEU A 109 -16.82 7.79 -0.25
CA LEU A 109 -16.76 8.51 -1.52
C LEU A 109 -16.33 7.60 -2.68
N ILE A 110 -15.26 6.79 -2.50
CA ILE A 110 -14.81 5.84 -3.53
C ILE A 110 -15.93 4.85 -3.86
N PHE A 111 -16.63 4.34 -2.86
CA PHE A 111 -17.76 3.43 -3.05
C PHE A 111 -18.88 4.10 -3.85
N GLY A 112 -19.29 5.32 -3.49
CA GLY A 112 -20.32 6.06 -4.22
C GLY A 112 -19.97 6.27 -5.70
N GLU A 113 -18.72 6.63 -6.00
CA GLU A 113 -18.24 6.75 -7.39
C GLU A 113 -18.19 5.40 -8.11
N ALA A 114 -17.71 4.35 -7.44
CA ALA A 114 -17.63 3.01 -8.01
C ALA A 114 -19.01 2.39 -8.28
N SER A 115 -20.01 2.64 -7.41
CA SER A 115 -21.41 2.25 -7.62
C SER A 115 -22.02 2.91 -8.85
N ARG A 116 -21.52 4.08 -9.25
CA ARG A 116 -21.87 4.76 -10.50
C ARG A 116 -21.02 4.37 -11.70
N LEU A 117 -20.14 3.36 -11.56
CA LEU A 117 -19.21 2.91 -12.59
C LEU A 117 -18.28 4.02 -13.11
N ALA A 118 -18.00 5.04 -12.30
CA ALA A 118 -17.18 6.17 -12.68
C ALA A 118 -15.77 5.74 -13.11
N SER A 119 -15.21 6.39 -14.12
CA SER A 119 -13.86 6.12 -14.64
C SER A 119 -12.76 6.55 -13.67
N TYR A 120 -13.08 7.45 -12.75
CA TYR A 120 -12.09 8.14 -11.94
C TYR A 120 -12.67 8.63 -10.62
N THR A 121 -11.84 8.55 -9.59
CA THR A 121 -11.95 9.35 -8.38
C THR A 121 -10.64 10.14 -8.24
N TRP A 122 -10.62 11.18 -7.38
CA TRP A 122 -9.36 11.86 -7.01
C TRP A 122 -8.25 10.90 -6.50
N PHE A 123 -8.62 9.63 -6.24
CA PHE A 123 -7.77 8.53 -5.81
C PHE A 123 -7.24 7.57 -6.90
N TYR A 124 -7.25 7.94 -8.19
CA TYR A 124 -6.74 7.13 -9.33
C TYR A 124 -7.69 6.02 -9.80
N TYR A 125 -7.73 5.76 -11.11
CA TYR A 125 -8.68 4.80 -11.71
C TYR A 125 -8.54 3.37 -11.16
N LEU A 126 -7.32 2.94 -10.81
CA LEU A 126 -7.06 1.62 -10.21
C LEU A 126 -7.83 1.39 -8.91
N THR A 127 -8.01 2.45 -8.11
CA THR A 127 -8.81 2.37 -6.88
C THR A 127 -10.27 2.10 -7.22
N THR A 128 -10.85 2.88 -8.14
CA THR A 128 -12.24 2.70 -8.56
C THR A 128 -12.48 1.33 -9.19
N TYR A 129 -11.57 0.88 -10.06
CA TYR A 129 -11.66 -0.44 -10.70
C TYR A 129 -11.54 -1.57 -9.69
N TYR A 130 -10.68 -1.43 -8.69
CA TYR A 130 -10.61 -2.37 -7.59
C TYR A 130 -11.96 -2.48 -6.86
N TYR A 131 -12.64 -1.37 -6.57
CA TYR A 131 -13.98 -1.41 -5.96
C TYR A 131 -15.01 -2.06 -6.90
N ILE A 132 -15.08 -1.64 -8.16
CA ILE A 132 -16.02 -2.21 -9.14
C ILE A 132 -15.85 -3.73 -9.25
N VAL A 133 -14.62 -4.21 -9.47
CA VAL A 133 -14.34 -5.65 -9.64
C VAL A 133 -14.66 -6.44 -8.38
N THR A 134 -14.36 -5.90 -7.19
CA THR A 134 -14.63 -6.61 -5.93
C THR A 134 -16.11 -6.64 -5.57
N MET A 135 -16.86 -5.58 -5.91
CA MET A 135 -18.33 -5.57 -5.81
C MET A 135 -18.99 -6.48 -6.83
N MET A 136 -18.43 -6.64 -8.04
CA MET A 136 -18.93 -7.67 -8.96
C MET A 136 -18.67 -9.10 -8.46
N LEU A 137 -17.53 -9.31 -7.78
CA LEU A 137 -17.16 -10.62 -7.23
C LEU A 137 -17.99 -10.98 -6.00
N ILE A 138 -18.22 -10.02 -5.11
CA ILE A 138 -19.04 -10.15 -3.90
C ILE A 138 -20.04 -8.98 -3.93
N PRO A 139 -21.30 -9.21 -4.34
CA PRO A 139 -22.27 -8.14 -4.64
C PRO A 139 -22.85 -7.50 -3.38
N CYS A 140 -21.99 -6.84 -2.61
CA CYS A 140 -22.35 -6.07 -1.44
C CYS A 140 -21.32 -4.97 -1.16
N PHE A 141 -21.73 -4.02 -0.30
CA PHE A 141 -20.90 -2.91 0.18
C PHE A 141 -19.56 -3.35 0.80
N LEU A 142 -19.52 -4.53 1.44
CA LEU A 142 -18.33 -5.07 2.10
C LEU A 142 -17.39 -5.85 1.17
N GLY A 143 -17.76 -6.04 -0.11
CA GLY A 143 -16.99 -6.80 -1.09
C GLY A 143 -15.51 -6.40 -1.16
N PRO A 144 -15.17 -5.09 -1.29
CA PRO A 144 -13.80 -4.63 -1.25
C PRO A 144 -13.03 -5.11 -0.01
N ILE A 145 -13.57 -4.88 1.19
CA ILE A 145 -12.94 -5.28 2.46
C ILE A 145 -12.64 -6.78 2.48
N LEU A 146 -13.61 -7.61 2.11
CA LEU A 146 -13.49 -9.06 2.14
C LEU A 146 -12.41 -9.57 1.18
N VAL A 147 -12.37 -9.05 -0.05
CA VAL A 147 -11.34 -9.43 -1.02
C VAL A 147 -9.94 -9.01 -0.55
N LYS A 148 -9.83 -7.82 0.04
CA LYS A 148 -8.57 -7.34 0.61
C LYS A 148 -8.12 -8.20 1.79
N VAL A 149 -9.04 -8.66 2.65
CA VAL A 149 -8.73 -9.60 3.74
C VAL A 149 -8.19 -10.92 3.18
N VAL A 150 -8.81 -11.47 2.15
CA VAL A 150 -8.31 -12.69 1.49
C VAL A 150 -6.88 -12.47 0.98
N LEU A 151 -6.60 -11.32 0.36
CA LEU A 151 -5.24 -10.96 -0.06
C LEU A 151 -4.28 -10.86 1.13
N GLN A 152 -4.66 -10.16 2.21
CA GLN A 152 -3.86 -9.99 3.42
C GLN A 152 -3.50 -11.35 4.05
N VAL A 153 -4.47 -12.25 4.15
CA VAL A 153 -4.31 -13.60 4.70
C VAL A 153 -3.43 -14.46 3.78
N ALA A 154 -3.61 -14.37 2.47
CA ALA A 154 -2.78 -15.07 1.49
C ALA A 154 -1.32 -14.60 1.49
N VAL A 155 -1.07 -13.28 1.56
CA VAL A 155 0.28 -12.69 1.64
C VAL A 155 0.97 -13.15 2.92
N CYS A 156 0.30 -13.07 4.06
CA CYS A 156 0.84 -13.56 5.33
C CYS A 156 1.19 -15.06 5.25
N GLY A 157 0.24 -15.89 4.80
CA GLY A 157 0.45 -17.33 4.63
C GLY A 157 1.61 -17.65 3.69
N TYR A 158 1.75 -16.90 2.59
CA TYR A 158 2.85 -17.07 1.65
C TYR A 158 4.20 -16.73 2.29
N CYS A 159 4.28 -15.60 2.98
CA CYS A 159 5.51 -15.15 3.63
C CYS A 159 6.00 -16.16 4.68
N VAL A 160 5.08 -16.58 5.56
CA VAL A 160 5.41 -17.55 6.63
C VAL A 160 5.76 -18.91 6.06
N TYR A 161 4.96 -19.44 5.12
CA TYR A 161 5.25 -20.72 4.46
C TYR A 161 6.63 -20.72 3.81
N ARG A 162 6.94 -19.67 3.03
CA ARG A 162 8.19 -19.58 2.28
C ARG A 162 9.39 -19.47 3.20
N LEU A 163 9.30 -18.67 4.28
CA LEU A 163 10.37 -18.57 5.27
C LEU A 163 10.59 -19.90 6.01
N CYS A 164 9.51 -20.53 6.49
CA CYS A 164 9.59 -21.83 7.16
C CYS A 164 10.30 -22.87 6.27
N ARG A 165 9.91 -22.94 4.99
CA ARG A 165 10.52 -23.84 4.00
C ARG A 165 12.00 -23.52 3.77
N TYR A 166 12.36 -22.25 3.69
CA TYR A 166 13.75 -21.84 3.50
C TYR A 166 14.63 -22.24 4.69
N LEU A 167 14.21 -21.92 5.92
CA LEU A 167 14.95 -22.30 7.13
C LEU A 167 15.05 -23.83 7.28
N ASP A 168 13.96 -24.56 7.03
CA ASP A 168 13.98 -26.03 7.02
C ASP A 168 14.98 -26.61 6.01
N SER A 169 15.12 -25.99 4.83
CA SER A 169 16.06 -26.45 3.81
C SER A 169 17.53 -26.24 4.21
N ILE A 170 17.79 -25.30 5.12
CA ILE A 170 19.12 -25.07 5.69
C ILE A 170 19.40 -26.09 6.79
N ASP A 171 18.41 -26.39 7.65
CA ASP A 171 18.51 -27.43 8.69
C ASP A 171 18.83 -28.81 8.11
N GLN A 172 18.22 -29.20 6.98
CA GLN A 172 18.47 -30.50 6.34
C GLN A 172 19.92 -30.71 5.89
N ASN A 173 20.66 -29.63 5.66
CA ASN A 173 22.07 -29.68 5.27
C ASN A 173 23.04 -29.60 6.48
N SER A 174 22.51 -29.53 7.72
CA SER A 174 23.31 -29.49 8.95
C SER A 174 23.56 -30.88 9.53
N ILE A 175 24.75 -31.10 10.09
CA ILE A 175 25.19 -32.38 10.68
C ILE A 175 24.31 -32.77 11.89
N LEU A 176 23.72 -31.77 12.56
CA LEU A 176 22.71 -31.97 13.60
C LEU A 176 21.33 -32.07 12.95
N LYS A 177 20.81 -33.30 12.80
CA LYS A 177 19.45 -33.61 12.31
C LYS A 177 18.36 -33.12 13.28
N ALA A 178 18.27 -31.82 13.53
CA ALA A 178 17.20 -31.24 14.35
C ALA A 178 15.93 -31.09 13.49
N SER A 179 15.06 -32.08 13.61
CA SER A 179 13.70 -32.14 13.08
C SER A 179 12.88 -30.90 13.46
N LYS A 180 12.40 -30.14 12.45
CA LYS A 180 11.37 -29.07 12.53
C LYS A 180 11.76 -27.70 13.13
N THR A 181 13.03 -27.45 13.43
CA THR A 181 13.48 -26.17 14.03
C THR A 181 13.21 -24.95 13.13
N GLY A 182 13.52 -25.03 11.83
CA GLY A 182 13.28 -23.96 10.86
C GLY A 182 11.82 -23.49 10.79
N ARG A 183 10.85 -24.42 10.79
CA ARG A 183 9.42 -24.07 10.86
C ARG A 183 9.04 -23.35 12.14
N PHE A 184 9.63 -23.72 13.27
CA PHE A 184 9.34 -23.07 14.54
C PHE A 184 9.74 -21.59 14.47
N PHE A 185 10.99 -21.32 14.05
CA PHE A 185 11.48 -19.94 13.90
C PHE A 185 10.73 -19.15 12.82
N GLY A 186 10.44 -19.77 11.68
CA GLY A 186 9.72 -19.11 10.58
C GLY A 186 8.31 -18.64 10.96
N ARG A 187 7.64 -19.29 11.92
CA ARG A 187 6.29 -18.90 12.40
C ARG A 187 6.29 -17.57 13.16
N PHE A 188 7.42 -17.14 13.74
CA PHE A 188 7.48 -15.82 14.37
C PHE A 188 7.26 -14.66 13.39
N LEU A 189 7.32 -14.91 12.08
CA LEU A 189 6.98 -13.91 11.09
C LEU A 189 5.50 -13.48 11.14
N TYR A 190 4.60 -14.27 11.75
CA TYR A 190 3.23 -13.81 12.04
C TYR A 190 3.21 -12.52 12.86
N LEU A 191 4.20 -12.29 13.74
CA LEU A 191 4.27 -11.09 14.57
C LEU A 191 4.28 -9.80 13.74
N ALA A 192 4.89 -9.81 12.55
CA ALA A 192 4.90 -8.65 11.66
C ALA A 192 3.50 -8.28 11.17
N PHE A 193 2.64 -9.28 10.99
CA PHE A 193 1.26 -9.09 10.53
C PHE A 193 0.27 -8.85 11.68
N LEU A 194 0.68 -9.12 12.93
CA LEU A 194 -0.10 -8.87 14.14
C LEU A 194 0.17 -7.50 14.76
N LEU A 195 0.99 -6.66 14.11
CA LEU A 195 1.23 -5.30 14.58
C LEU A 195 -0.10 -4.51 14.64
N PRO A 196 -0.35 -3.73 15.71
CA PRO A 196 -1.62 -3.04 15.89
C PRO A 196 -2.07 -2.18 14.69
N PRO A 197 -1.20 -1.40 14.00
CA PRO A 197 -1.63 -0.68 12.81
C PRO A 197 -2.06 -1.61 11.67
N VAL A 198 -1.38 -2.74 11.46
CA VAL A 198 -1.72 -3.72 10.42
C VAL A 198 -3.12 -4.31 10.67
N LEU A 199 -3.42 -4.63 11.93
CA LEU A 199 -4.74 -5.12 12.32
C LEU A 199 -5.79 -4.01 12.24
N ALA A 200 -5.46 -2.78 12.63
CA ALA A 200 -6.40 -1.67 12.59
C ALA A 200 -6.85 -1.34 11.17
N TYR A 201 -5.95 -1.39 10.19
CA TYR A 201 -6.26 -1.19 8.78
C TYR A 201 -6.85 -2.44 8.10
N THR A 202 -7.12 -3.54 8.81
CA THR A 202 -7.73 -4.76 8.23
C THR A 202 -9.07 -4.46 7.57
N THR A 203 -9.93 -3.67 8.22
CA THR A 203 -11.27 -3.31 7.70
C THR A 203 -11.26 -2.10 6.77
N SER A 204 -10.09 -1.51 6.48
CA SER A 204 -9.99 -0.47 5.45
C SER A 204 -9.92 -1.09 4.06
N ALA A 205 -10.83 -0.67 3.18
CA ALA A 205 -10.84 -0.91 1.75
C ALA A 205 -10.13 0.18 0.94
N HIS A 206 -9.52 1.18 1.60
CA HIS A 206 -8.71 2.18 0.94
C HIS A 206 -7.52 1.53 0.18
N ARG A 207 -6.99 2.21 -0.85
CA ARG A 207 -5.89 1.66 -1.67
C ARG A 207 -4.61 1.36 -0.89
N ILE A 208 -4.34 2.12 0.17
CA ILE A 208 -3.08 2.05 0.93
C ILE A 208 -2.88 0.66 1.57
N PRO A 209 -3.91 0.09 2.24
CA PRO A 209 -3.81 -1.26 2.77
C PRO A 209 -3.39 -2.34 1.77
N ILE A 210 -3.90 -2.27 0.54
CA ILE A 210 -3.57 -3.22 -0.51
C ILE A 210 -2.17 -2.93 -1.05
N TYR A 211 -1.88 -1.64 -1.25
CA TYR A 211 -0.60 -1.16 -1.74
C TYR A 211 0.58 -1.69 -0.92
N TYR A 212 0.54 -1.56 0.41
CA TYR A 212 1.65 -2.03 1.25
C TYR A 212 1.78 -3.57 1.23
N LEU A 213 0.67 -4.31 1.15
CA LEU A 213 0.69 -5.78 1.09
C LEU A 213 1.37 -6.26 -0.20
N LEU A 214 1.01 -5.64 -1.32
CA LEU A 214 1.58 -5.92 -2.63
C LEU A 214 3.05 -5.51 -2.71
N TYR A 215 3.41 -4.34 -2.14
CA TYR A 215 4.78 -3.89 -2.00
C TYR A 215 5.63 -4.89 -1.20
N LEU A 216 5.16 -5.26 -0.01
CA LEU A 216 5.83 -6.22 0.86
C LEU A 216 6.00 -7.58 0.17
N LEU A 217 4.95 -8.08 -0.48
CA LEU A 217 4.98 -9.33 -1.22
C LEU A 217 6.05 -9.30 -2.31
N MET A 218 6.11 -8.22 -3.11
CA MET A 218 7.12 -8.04 -4.16
C MET A 218 8.54 -8.08 -3.59
N ILE A 219 8.82 -7.27 -2.57
CA ILE A 219 10.15 -7.20 -1.94
C ILE A 219 10.54 -8.55 -1.33
N PHE A 220 9.61 -9.22 -0.65
CA PHE A 220 9.87 -10.52 -0.03
C PHE A 220 10.09 -11.63 -1.07
N ILE A 221 9.34 -11.62 -2.18
CA ILE A 221 9.58 -12.54 -3.31
C ILE A 221 11.00 -12.37 -3.81
N LEU A 222 11.40 -11.15 -4.15
CA LEU A 222 12.72 -10.82 -4.67
C LEU A 222 13.85 -11.23 -3.70
N LEU A 223 13.70 -10.88 -2.42
CA LEU A 223 14.64 -11.26 -1.36
C LEU A 223 14.82 -12.78 -1.29
N MET A 224 13.71 -13.51 -1.15
CA MET A 224 13.76 -14.96 -0.98
C MET A 224 14.23 -15.67 -2.24
N ASP A 225 13.91 -15.16 -3.43
CA ASP A 225 14.42 -15.71 -4.69
C ASP A 225 15.93 -15.54 -4.82
N MET A 226 16.46 -14.40 -4.39
CA MET A 226 17.89 -14.16 -4.36
C MET A 226 18.59 -15.09 -3.36
N LEU A 227 18.04 -15.23 -2.14
CA LEU A 227 18.57 -16.13 -1.11
C LEU A 227 18.51 -17.61 -1.53
N GLU A 228 17.45 -18.00 -2.24
CA GLU A 228 17.27 -19.35 -2.78
C GLU A 228 17.97 -19.55 -4.15
N GLN A 229 18.66 -18.53 -4.67
CA GLN A 229 19.35 -18.52 -5.96
C GLN A 229 18.48 -18.99 -7.14
N LYS A 230 17.20 -18.60 -7.15
CA LYS A 230 16.25 -19.00 -8.20
C LYS A 230 16.47 -18.21 -9.48
N ALA A 231 16.31 -18.87 -10.62
CA ALA A 231 16.21 -18.20 -11.91
C ALA A 231 14.80 -17.61 -12.13
N ALA A 232 14.72 -16.45 -12.78
CA ALA A 232 13.44 -15.88 -13.20
C ALA A 232 12.94 -16.53 -14.49
N SER A 233 11.69 -17.00 -14.49
CA SER A 233 10.97 -17.37 -15.71
C SER A 233 10.30 -16.14 -16.34
N LEU A 234 9.99 -16.20 -17.64
CA LEU A 234 9.33 -15.11 -18.36
C LEU A 234 8.04 -14.65 -17.66
N GLY A 235 7.14 -15.58 -17.36
CA GLY A 235 5.87 -15.27 -16.70
C GLY A 235 6.06 -14.58 -15.35
N LYS A 236 7.08 -14.98 -14.59
CA LYS A 236 7.41 -14.35 -13.31
C LYS A 236 7.99 -12.95 -13.48
N THR A 237 8.91 -12.76 -14.42
CA THR A 237 9.47 -11.44 -14.74
C THR A 237 8.37 -10.48 -15.15
N VAL A 238 7.49 -10.89 -16.08
CA VAL A 238 6.35 -10.06 -16.53
C VAL A 238 5.40 -9.75 -15.36
N SER A 239 5.11 -10.73 -14.50
CA SER A 239 4.25 -10.52 -13.33
C SER A 239 4.84 -9.52 -12.33
N LEU A 240 6.15 -9.57 -12.09
CA LEU A 240 6.83 -8.63 -11.19
C LEU A 240 6.94 -7.23 -11.79
N LEU A 241 7.16 -7.11 -13.11
CA LEU A 241 7.12 -5.82 -13.81
C LEU A 241 5.72 -5.21 -13.79
N PHE A 242 4.67 -6.01 -14.03
CA PHE A 242 3.29 -5.56 -13.93
C PHE A 242 2.92 -5.14 -12.50
N LEU A 243 3.28 -5.93 -11.49
CA LEU A 243 3.08 -5.57 -10.09
C LEU A 243 3.82 -4.28 -9.73
N GLY A 244 5.08 -4.15 -10.16
CA GLY A 244 5.88 -2.95 -9.98
C GLY A 244 5.23 -1.72 -10.60
N ALA A 245 4.71 -1.85 -11.81
CA ALA A 245 4.02 -0.78 -12.51
C ALA A 245 2.67 -0.42 -11.88
N VAL A 246 1.88 -1.40 -11.41
CA VAL A 246 0.68 -1.14 -10.60
C VAL A 246 1.06 -0.33 -9.36
N LEU A 247 2.11 -0.71 -8.63
CA LEU A 247 2.58 0.05 -7.48
C LEU A 247 3.12 1.45 -7.86
N THR A 248 3.82 1.59 -8.99
CA THR A 248 4.27 2.92 -9.46
C THR A 248 3.09 3.85 -9.74
N GLN A 249 2.03 3.33 -10.37
CA GLN A 249 0.92 4.15 -10.86
C GLN A 249 -0.19 4.37 -9.83
N TRP A 250 -0.44 3.41 -8.93
CA TRP A 250 -1.55 3.51 -7.97
C TRP A 250 -1.34 4.61 -6.92
N ARG A 251 -0.09 5.02 -6.69
CA ARG A 251 0.30 6.12 -5.79
C ARG A 251 1.39 6.96 -6.43
N THR A 252 1.22 8.28 -6.40
CA THR A 252 2.20 9.23 -6.95
C THR A 252 3.56 9.13 -6.28
N GLU A 253 3.60 8.81 -4.98
CA GLU A 253 4.84 8.59 -4.23
C GLU A 253 5.55 7.30 -4.63
N GLY A 254 4.85 6.38 -5.31
CA GLY A 254 5.41 5.15 -5.87
C GLY A 254 6.30 5.36 -7.09
N ILE A 255 6.49 6.60 -7.57
CA ILE A 255 7.26 6.89 -8.80
C ILE A 255 8.68 6.31 -8.78
N TYR A 256 9.32 6.22 -7.61
CA TYR A 256 10.66 5.63 -7.46
C TYR A 256 10.70 4.14 -7.87
N LEU A 257 9.57 3.44 -7.82
CA LEU A 257 9.46 2.02 -8.21
C LEU A 257 9.71 1.81 -9.70
N PHE A 258 9.50 2.84 -10.51
CA PHE A 258 9.82 2.82 -11.95
C PHE A 258 11.27 2.39 -12.19
N ALA A 259 12.21 2.97 -11.44
CA ALA A 259 13.63 2.63 -11.51
C ALA A 259 13.99 1.45 -10.59
N LEU A 260 13.41 1.40 -9.39
CA LEU A 260 13.79 0.41 -8.37
C LEU A 260 13.48 -1.03 -8.81
N VAL A 261 12.33 -1.28 -9.44
CA VAL A 261 11.89 -2.65 -9.76
C VAL A 261 12.84 -3.33 -10.76
N PRO A 262 13.20 -2.73 -11.92
CA PRO A 262 14.23 -3.29 -12.80
C PRO A 262 15.56 -3.53 -12.10
N ILE A 263 16.01 -2.60 -11.25
CA ILE A 263 17.27 -2.74 -10.50
C ILE A 263 17.22 -3.96 -9.58
N LEU A 264 16.16 -4.09 -8.77
CA LEU A 264 16.00 -5.23 -7.86
C LEU A 264 15.84 -6.56 -8.62
N LEU A 265 15.24 -6.56 -9.81
CA LEU A 265 15.19 -7.74 -10.68
C LEU A 265 16.60 -8.18 -11.09
N PHE A 266 17.45 -7.26 -11.54
CA PHE A 266 18.83 -7.60 -11.91
C PHE A 266 19.66 -8.06 -10.72
N ILE A 267 19.44 -7.48 -9.54
CA ILE A 267 20.10 -7.91 -8.31
C ILE A 267 19.66 -9.34 -7.94
N SER A 268 18.35 -9.59 -7.93
CA SER A 268 17.78 -10.86 -7.47
C SER A 268 17.99 -12.02 -8.44
N TYR A 269 18.06 -11.75 -9.75
CA TYR A 269 18.11 -12.77 -10.80
C TYR A 269 19.33 -12.64 -11.70
N LYS A 270 20.34 -13.50 -11.45
CA LYS A 270 21.58 -13.52 -12.25
C LYS A 270 21.33 -13.78 -13.74
N ASN A 271 20.33 -14.60 -14.07
CA ASN A 271 20.02 -14.96 -15.46
C ASN A 271 19.47 -13.80 -16.30
N LEU A 272 18.99 -12.71 -15.67
CA LEU A 272 18.49 -11.53 -16.38
C LEU A 272 19.61 -10.54 -16.76
N ARG A 273 20.84 -10.75 -16.28
CA ARG A 273 21.96 -9.80 -16.47
C ARG A 273 22.64 -9.91 -17.84
N CYS A 274 22.31 -10.90 -18.66
CA CYS A 274 22.87 -10.96 -20.01
C CYS A 274 22.27 -9.85 -20.89
N ARG A 275 23.06 -9.30 -21.83
CA ARG A 275 22.68 -8.12 -22.62
C ARG A 275 21.31 -8.24 -23.28
N LYS A 276 20.99 -9.42 -23.85
CA LYS A 276 19.70 -9.70 -24.49
C LYS A 276 18.54 -9.58 -23.50
N TYR A 277 18.60 -10.28 -22.37
CA TYR A 277 17.52 -10.26 -21.38
C TYR A 277 17.43 -8.92 -20.65
N ALA A 278 18.56 -8.27 -20.38
CA ALA A 278 18.59 -6.97 -19.73
C ALA A 278 17.83 -5.91 -20.53
N LEU A 279 18.10 -5.82 -21.85
CA LEU A 279 17.38 -4.91 -22.73
C LEU A 279 15.88 -5.26 -22.78
N SER A 280 15.54 -6.54 -22.89
CA SER A 280 14.13 -6.97 -22.89
C SER A 280 13.40 -6.60 -21.59
N VAL A 281 14.05 -6.72 -20.42
CA VAL A 281 13.47 -6.34 -19.13
C VAL A 281 13.22 -4.84 -19.07
N VAL A 282 14.18 -4.01 -19.51
CA VAL A 282 14.02 -2.55 -19.53
C VAL A 282 12.89 -2.14 -20.47
N LEU A 283 12.89 -2.64 -21.71
CA LEU A 283 11.84 -2.31 -22.69
C LEU A 283 10.46 -2.79 -22.23
N ALA A 284 10.37 -4.00 -21.69
CA ALA A 284 9.11 -4.51 -21.14
C ALA A 284 8.65 -3.68 -19.94
N SER A 285 9.56 -3.24 -19.07
CA SER A 285 9.23 -2.34 -17.96
C SER A 285 8.63 -1.04 -18.46
N LEU A 286 9.26 -0.39 -19.45
CA LEU A 286 8.77 0.86 -20.04
C LEU A 286 7.39 0.66 -20.71
N ALA A 287 7.23 -0.40 -21.48
CA ALA A 287 5.98 -0.71 -22.17
C ALA A 287 4.83 -0.96 -21.17
N ILE A 288 5.06 -1.78 -20.13
CA ILE A 288 4.05 -2.07 -19.12
C ILE A 288 3.68 -0.83 -18.31
N GLN A 289 4.66 0.00 -17.95
CA GLN A 289 4.42 1.27 -17.27
C GLN A 289 3.55 2.20 -18.13
N TYR A 290 3.91 2.37 -19.40
CA TYR A 290 3.13 3.17 -20.33
C TYR A 290 1.69 2.65 -20.48
N LEU A 291 1.51 1.35 -20.69
CA LEU A 291 0.18 0.73 -20.83
C LEU A 291 -0.73 0.97 -19.60
N LEU A 292 -0.17 0.95 -18.39
CA LEU A 292 -0.94 1.24 -17.17
C LEU A 292 -1.24 2.74 -16.98
N THR A 293 -0.52 3.63 -17.65
CA THR A 293 -0.83 5.08 -17.60
C THR A 293 -1.92 5.49 -18.59
N ILE A 294 -2.17 4.70 -19.64
CA ILE A 294 -3.11 5.05 -20.71
C ILE A 294 -4.51 5.40 -20.19
N PRO A 295 -5.15 4.61 -19.30
CA PRO A 295 -6.48 4.95 -18.79
C PRO A 295 -6.52 6.27 -17.99
N GLN A 296 -5.37 6.69 -17.44
CA GLN A 296 -5.25 7.86 -16.58
C GLN A 296 -4.88 9.14 -17.36
N ASN A 297 -4.00 9.05 -18.35
CA ASN A 297 -3.41 10.22 -19.03
C ASN A 297 -4.12 10.59 -20.34
N GLY A 298 -5.26 9.96 -20.65
CA GLY A 298 -6.13 10.40 -21.73
C GLY A 298 -5.58 10.20 -23.15
N SER A 299 -4.52 9.41 -23.36
CA SER A 299 -4.02 9.13 -24.73
C SER A 299 -5.01 8.33 -25.59
N LEU A 300 -6.12 7.86 -25.01
CA LEU A 300 -7.29 7.32 -25.69
C LEU A 300 -8.60 8.10 -25.42
N PHE A 301 -8.58 9.13 -24.54
CA PHE A 301 -9.77 9.80 -24.01
C PHE A 301 -9.51 11.28 -23.67
N PRO A 302 -10.07 12.25 -24.42
CA PRO A 302 -9.91 13.67 -24.13
C PRO A 302 -10.90 14.17 -23.05
N ASP A 303 -10.53 15.30 -22.43
CA ASP A 303 -11.35 16.33 -21.77
C ASP A 303 -11.74 16.19 -20.29
N ARG A 304 -12.06 15.02 -19.72
CA ARG A 304 -12.43 14.94 -18.28
C ARG A 304 -11.24 14.87 -17.30
N LEU A 305 -10.11 14.31 -17.73
CA LEU A 305 -8.97 14.00 -16.85
C LEU A 305 -8.04 15.20 -16.60
N ASN A 306 -7.90 16.12 -17.57
CA ASN A 306 -7.01 17.28 -17.43
C ASN A 306 -7.51 18.29 -16.38
N ALA A 307 -8.81 18.61 -16.40
CA ALA A 307 -9.41 19.55 -15.42
C ALA A 307 -9.37 19.01 -13.98
N GLN A 308 -9.46 17.69 -13.79
CA GLN A 308 -9.41 17.06 -12.46
C GLN A 308 -7.97 16.82 -11.96
N ALA A 309 -6.98 16.74 -12.85
CA ALA A 309 -5.56 16.62 -12.48
C ALA A 309 -4.99 17.94 -11.95
N GLU A 310 -5.38 19.08 -12.54
CA GLU A 310 -4.98 20.42 -12.09
C GLU A 310 -5.50 20.77 -10.69
N ASN A 311 -6.64 20.18 -10.28
CA ASN A 311 -7.27 20.40 -8.98
C ASN A 311 -6.69 19.54 -7.84
N ARG A 312 -5.82 18.55 -8.13
CA ARG A 312 -5.24 17.66 -7.10
C ARG A 312 -4.26 18.35 -6.15
N MET A 313 -3.63 19.43 -6.60
CA MET A 313 -2.63 20.14 -5.82
C MET A 313 -3.22 21.25 -4.94
N GLY A 314 -4.50 21.61 -5.14
CA GLY A 314 -5.20 22.62 -4.32
C GLY A 314 -5.11 22.31 -2.82
N PRO A 315 -5.48 21.09 -2.37
CA PRO A 315 -5.31 20.68 -0.97
C PRO A 315 -3.89 20.78 -0.45
N PHE A 316 -2.89 20.44 -1.28
CA PHE A 316 -1.48 20.56 -0.90
C PHE A 316 -1.08 22.01 -0.65
N TYR A 317 -1.43 22.93 -1.56
CA TYR A 317 -1.13 24.34 -1.40
C TYR A 317 -1.82 24.91 -0.16
N ALA A 318 -3.12 24.61 0.01
CA ALA A 318 -3.94 25.14 1.11
C ALA A 318 -3.40 24.65 2.46
N TYR A 319 -3.14 23.35 2.59
CA TYR A 319 -2.54 22.77 3.77
C TYR A 319 -1.17 23.39 4.09
N THR A 320 -0.33 23.56 3.07
CA THR A 320 1.05 24.01 3.25
C THR A 320 1.10 25.48 3.64
N ILE A 321 0.36 26.37 2.96
CA ILE A 321 0.37 27.79 3.30
C ILE A 321 -0.22 28.04 4.69
N THR A 322 -1.32 27.36 5.02
CA THR A 322 -1.97 27.44 6.33
C THR A 322 -0.99 27.04 7.44
N ASN A 323 -0.27 25.93 7.25
CA ASN A 323 0.70 25.48 8.24
C ASN A 323 2.01 26.29 8.20
N MET A 324 2.41 26.89 7.08
CA MET A 324 3.55 27.82 7.06
C MET A 324 3.25 29.09 7.87
N TYR A 325 2.01 29.59 7.81
CA TYR A 325 1.55 30.75 8.59
C TYR A 325 1.83 30.56 10.09
N ARG A 326 1.40 29.43 10.67
CA ARG A 326 1.68 29.10 12.09
C ARG A 326 3.14 28.78 12.41
N ASN A 327 3.95 28.39 11.43
CA ASN A 327 5.36 28.01 11.63
C ASN A 327 6.33 29.20 11.50
N GLY A 328 5.81 30.43 11.53
CA GLY A 328 6.60 31.66 11.51
C GLY A 328 6.90 32.13 10.09
N LEU A 329 5.90 32.09 9.20
CA LEU A 329 5.98 32.80 7.93
C LEU A 329 6.04 34.31 8.19
N ASP A 330 7.05 34.98 7.62
CA ASP A 330 7.20 36.44 7.69
C ASP A 330 6.12 37.10 6.81
N LEU A 331 5.12 37.72 7.45
CA LEU A 331 3.97 38.29 6.75
C LEU A 331 4.33 39.55 5.97
N ASP A 332 5.22 40.38 6.51
CA ASP A 332 5.62 41.64 5.89
C ASP A 332 6.43 41.37 4.61
N LYS A 333 7.38 40.44 4.69
CA LYS A 333 8.21 40.05 3.53
C LYS A 333 7.38 39.44 2.40
N ASN A 334 6.30 38.73 2.72
CA ASN A 334 5.47 38.01 1.74
C ASN A 334 4.13 38.73 1.45
N ALA A 335 3.97 39.99 1.85
CA ALA A 335 2.69 40.70 1.82
C ALA A 335 2.02 40.71 0.43
N GLU A 336 2.78 40.93 -0.65
CA GLU A 336 2.23 40.93 -2.02
C GLU A 336 1.76 39.54 -2.45
N ASP A 337 2.52 38.48 -2.15
CA ASP A 337 2.11 37.12 -2.44
C ASP A 337 0.91 36.70 -1.56
N LEU A 338 0.85 37.16 -0.31
CA LEU A 338 -0.28 36.89 0.60
C LEU A 338 -1.56 37.59 0.15
N LYS A 339 -1.50 38.76 -0.50
CA LYS A 339 -2.67 39.37 -1.16
C LYS A 339 -3.20 38.51 -2.29
N GLU A 340 -2.31 37.90 -3.08
CA GLU A 340 -2.74 36.95 -4.12
C GLU A 340 -3.32 35.66 -3.52
N VAL A 341 -2.77 35.18 -2.40
CA VAL A 341 -3.35 34.05 -1.67
C VAL A 341 -4.75 34.38 -1.16
N ASP A 342 -4.92 35.57 -0.55
CA ASP A 342 -6.18 36.00 0.06
C ASP A 342 -7.34 36.06 -0.94
N ARG A 343 -7.05 36.34 -2.22
CA ARG A 343 -8.07 36.33 -3.29
C ARG A 343 -8.76 34.97 -3.46
N TYR A 344 -8.11 33.87 -3.06
CA TYR A 344 -8.67 32.52 -3.18
C TYR A 344 -8.88 31.85 -1.81
N ILE A 345 -7.85 31.81 -0.95
CA ILE A 345 -7.94 31.29 0.43
C ILE A 345 -7.84 32.47 1.41
N SER A 346 -8.88 32.69 2.22
CA SER A 346 -8.92 33.77 3.20
C SER A 346 -7.81 33.66 4.24
N ILE A 347 -6.99 34.72 4.36
CA ILE A 347 -5.94 34.84 5.36
C ILE A 347 -6.51 34.93 6.78
N ASP A 348 -7.63 35.65 6.96
CA ASP A 348 -8.32 35.73 8.25
C ASP A 348 -8.77 34.34 8.74
N THR A 349 -9.29 33.51 7.82
CA THR A 349 -9.64 32.12 8.13
C THR A 349 -8.40 31.28 8.45
N ILE A 350 -7.26 31.50 7.76
CA ILE A 350 -5.98 30.84 8.08
C ILE A 350 -5.53 31.19 9.50
N GLU A 351 -5.65 32.45 9.92
CA GLU A 351 -5.25 32.89 11.25
C GLU A 351 -6.17 32.30 12.31
N ALA A 352 -7.50 32.40 12.12
CA ALA A 352 -8.49 31.86 13.03
C ALA A 352 -8.31 30.36 13.26
N ILE A 353 -8.20 29.56 12.19
CA ILE A 353 -8.11 28.10 12.31
C ILE A 353 -6.80 27.66 13.00
N ASN A 354 -5.70 28.38 12.77
CA ASN A 354 -4.44 28.08 13.42
C ASN A 354 -4.46 28.42 14.92
N ASN A 355 -5.14 29.49 15.30
CA ASN A 355 -5.29 29.90 16.70
C ASN A 355 -6.20 28.93 17.47
N ASP A 356 -7.30 28.51 16.85
CA ASP A 356 -8.33 27.69 17.49
C ASP A 356 -7.95 26.21 17.53
N LEU A 357 -7.48 25.64 16.42
CA LEU A 357 -7.22 24.19 16.30
C LEU A 357 -5.76 23.79 16.61
N LYS A 358 -4.81 24.74 16.56
CA LYS A 358 -3.39 24.50 16.86
C LYS A 358 -2.83 23.29 16.09
N ASP A 359 -2.29 22.29 16.80
CA ASP A 359 -1.68 21.10 16.20
C ASP A 359 -2.66 20.23 15.42
N ILE A 360 -3.96 20.29 15.72
CA ILE A 360 -5.00 19.54 15.00
C ILE A 360 -5.02 19.96 13.52
N ASN A 361 -4.58 21.18 13.19
CA ASN A 361 -4.50 21.64 11.80
C ASN A 361 -3.46 20.89 10.93
N TYR A 362 -2.63 20.04 11.54
CA TYR A 362 -1.77 19.11 10.79
C TYR A 362 -2.52 17.85 10.33
N GLU A 363 -3.65 17.50 10.95
CA GLU A 363 -4.35 16.24 10.72
C GLU A 363 -4.84 16.09 9.28
N ASP A 364 -5.43 17.16 8.75
CA ASP A 364 -5.91 17.22 7.37
C ASP A 364 -5.89 18.67 6.86
N VAL A 365 -6.34 18.88 5.63
CA VAL A 365 -6.59 20.21 5.05
C VAL A 365 -7.90 20.81 5.61
N LEU A 366 -7.93 21.05 6.93
CA LEU A 366 -9.12 21.46 7.67
C LEU A 366 -9.70 22.79 7.18
N ILE A 367 -8.85 23.68 6.68
CA ILE A 367 -9.29 24.97 6.11
C ILE A 367 -10.30 24.83 4.95
N LEU A 368 -10.32 23.70 4.25
CA LEU A 368 -11.24 23.46 3.15
C LEU A 368 -12.55 22.75 3.56
N TYR A 369 -12.56 22.05 4.70
CA TYR A 369 -13.63 21.08 5.01
C TYR A 369 -14.13 21.07 6.46
N TYR A 370 -13.45 21.77 7.38
CA TYR A 370 -13.84 21.77 8.79
C TYR A 370 -15.05 22.68 9.03
N GLU A 371 -16.05 22.14 9.72
CA GLU A 371 -17.30 22.85 9.99
C GLU A 371 -17.03 24.14 10.79
N GLY A 372 -17.65 25.24 10.36
CA GLY A 372 -17.45 26.57 10.95
C GLY A 372 -16.35 27.40 10.30
N TYR A 373 -15.54 26.84 9.40
CA TYR A 373 -14.53 27.58 8.65
C TYR A 373 -14.85 27.51 7.15
N THR A 374 -14.76 28.66 6.47
CA THR A 374 -14.85 28.73 5.01
C THR A 374 -13.55 29.33 4.49
N GLY A 375 -12.60 28.46 4.16
CA GLY A 375 -11.29 28.87 3.67
C GLY A 375 -11.33 29.49 2.27
N THR A 376 -12.08 28.88 1.36
CA THR A 376 -12.18 29.33 -0.04
C THR A 376 -13.16 30.50 -0.15
N ARG A 377 -12.76 31.57 -0.85
CA ARG A 377 -13.67 32.69 -1.17
C ARG A 377 -14.73 32.26 -2.19
N ALA A 378 -15.99 32.58 -1.89
CA ALA A 378 -17.14 32.13 -2.69
C ALA A 378 -17.19 32.76 -4.10
N ASP A 379 -16.59 33.93 -4.26
CA ASP A 379 -16.52 34.74 -5.48
C ASP A 379 -15.23 34.54 -6.28
N ALA A 380 -14.34 33.64 -5.86
CA ALA A 380 -13.04 33.45 -6.48
C ALA A 380 -13.12 32.86 -7.91
N SER A 381 -12.41 33.49 -8.86
CA SER A 381 -12.37 33.05 -10.26
C SER A 381 -11.27 32.00 -10.51
N PRO A 382 -11.29 31.30 -11.68
CA PRO A 382 -10.18 30.43 -12.09
C PRO A 382 -8.83 31.16 -12.19
N GLU A 383 -8.84 32.44 -12.55
CA GLU A 383 -7.65 33.30 -12.54
C GLU A 383 -7.13 33.56 -11.13
N ASP A 384 -8.03 33.73 -10.15
CA ASP A 384 -7.66 33.85 -8.74
C ASP A 384 -6.98 32.58 -8.23
N TYR A 385 -7.49 31.40 -8.61
CA TYR A 385 -6.84 30.12 -8.28
C TYR A 385 -5.42 30.02 -8.87
N LYS A 386 -5.23 30.43 -10.12
CA LYS A 386 -3.92 30.41 -10.76
C LYS A 386 -2.93 31.37 -10.06
N ALA A 387 -3.37 32.59 -9.75
CA ALA A 387 -2.58 33.56 -9.02
C ALA A 387 -2.18 33.02 -7.63
N TYR A 388 -3.15 32.48 -6.89
CA TYR A 388 -2.94 31.81 -5.61
C TYR A 388 -1.88 30.68 -5.68
N VAL A 389 -1.98 29.80 -6.68
CA VAL A 389 -1.03 28.70 -6.86
C VAL A 389 0.38 29.23 -7.11
N ASP A 390 0.53 30.24 -7.96
CA ASP A 390 1.84 30.82 -8.28
C ASP A 390 2.42 31.61 -7.10
N ALA A 391 1.58 32.33 -6.34
CA ALA A 391 1.96 32.97 -5.08
C ALA A 391 2.45 31.96 -4.04
N CYS A 392 1.73 30.85 -3.84
CA CYS A 392 2.16 29.77 -2.95
C CYS A 392 3.54 29.22 -3.35
N LYS A 393 3.77 28.97 -4.66
CA LYS A 393 5.08 28.50 -5.14
C LYS A 393 6.20 29.49 -4.79
N ARG A 394 5.98 30.80 -5.00
CA ARG A 394 6.95 31.84 -4.65
C ARG A 394 7.23 31.87 -3.15
N ILE A 395 6.19 31.85 -2.32
CA ILE A 395 6.31 31.78 -0.86
C ILE A 395 7.13 30.55 -0.44
N PHE A 396 6.86 29.38 -1.01
CA PHE A 396 7.55 28.14 -0.65
C PHE A 396 9.04 28.19 -1.02
N ILE A 397 9.36 28.73 -2.19
CA ILE A 397 10.75 28.87 -2.69
C ILE A 397 11.52 29.92 -1.88
N HIS A 398 10.89 31.04 -1.53
CA HIS A 398 11.54 32.15 -0.82
C HIS A 398 11.64 31.95 0.70
N ASN A 399 10.93 30.96 1.26
CA ASN A 399 10.92 30.67 2.70
C ASN A 399 11.19 29.17 3.00
N PRO A 400 12.32 28.60 2.52
CA PRO A 400 12.58 27.16 2.61
C PRO A 400 12.72 26.65 4.05
N ILE A 401 13.20 27.49 4.98
CA ILE A 401 13.33 27.13 6.41
C ILE A 401 11.95 26.99 7.06
N VAL A 402 11.01 27.89 6.77
CA VAL A 402 9.64 27.84 7.29
C VAL A 402 8.90 26.63 6.70
N LEU A 403 9.10 26.36 5.41
CA LEU A 403 8.57 25.16 4.76
C LEU A 403 9.12 23.89 5.42
N LEU A 404 10.43 23.82 5.70
CA LEU A 404 11.04 22.69 6.37
C LEU A 404 10.48 22.49 7.78
N LYS A 405 10.34 23.56 8.58
CA LYS A 405 9.70 23.50 9.91
C LYS A 405 8.28 22.95 9.82
N THR A 406 7.52 23.41 8.81
CA THR A 406 6.16 22.93 8.53
C THR A 406 6.13 21.42 8.26
N ARG A 407 7.06 20.91 7.44
CA ARG A 407 7.14 19.46 7.17
C ARG A 407 7.60 18.64 8.36
N ILE A 408 8.52 19.18 9.18
CA ILE A 408 8.95 18.54 10.43
C ILE A 408 7.77 18.44 11.41
N GLY A 409 7.00 19.53 11.58
CA GLY A 409 5.82 19.55 12.44
C GLY A 409 4.76 18.55 11.98
N ALA A 410 4.47 18.53 10.68
CA ALA A 410 3.55 17.55 10.07
C ALA A 410 4.02 16.10 10.29
N PHE A 411 5.31 15.82 10.07
CA PHE A 411 5.86 14.48 10.31
C PHE A 411 5.79 14.11 11.79
N HIS A 412 6.10 15.04 12.70
CA HIS A 412 6.04 14.81 14.14
C HIS A 412 4.62 14.43 14.58
N TYR A 413 3.62 15.19 14.12
CA TYR A 413 2.20 14.90 14.39
C TYR A 413 1.82 13.50 13.91
N ALA A 414 2.21 13.12 12.69
CA ALA A 414 1.97 11.78 12.16
C ALA A 414 2.76 10.67 12.90
N ALA A 415 3.93 11.00 13.46
CA ALA A 415 4.85 10.05 14.05
C ALA A 415 4.54 9.70 15.51
N THR A 416 3.81 10.56 16.21
CA THR A 416 3.37 10.35 17.60
C THR A 416 1.88 10.61 17.75
N PRO A 417 1.01 9.80 17.11
CA PRO A 417 -0.43 10.04 17.11
C PRO A 417 -1.15 9.62 18.40
N TYR A 418 -0.43 9.04 19.38
CA TYR A 418 -1.00 8.60 20.64
C TYR A 418 -0.09 8.97 21.80
N ASP A 419 -0.72 9.32 22.92
CA ASP A 419 -0.08 9.57 24.19
C ASP A 419 -0.26 8.40 25.17
N ILE A 420 0.67 8.30 26.12
CA ILE A 420 0.54 7.39 27.26
C ILE A 420 -0.44 8.02 28.24
N VAL A 421 -1.55 7.35 28.48
CA VAL A 421 -2.61 7.85 29.37
C VAL A 421 -2.68 6.96 30.60
N TRP A 422 -2.65 7.57 31.78
CA TRP A 422 -2.94 6.91 33.06
C TRP A 422 -4.33 7.34 33.55
N PRO A 423 -5.40 6.64 33.15
CA PRO A 423 -6.70 6.87 33.76
C PRO A 423 -6.67 6.41 35.23
N ALA A 424 -7.26 7.21 36.13
CA ALA A 424 -7.13 7.03 37.57
C ALA A 424 -7.69 5.67 38.07
N GLY A 425 -6.83 4.89 38.73
CA GLY A 425 -7.17 3.84 39.71
C GLY A 425 -7.73 2.50 39.20
N GLY A 426 -7.28 1.39 39.82
CA GLY A 426 -7.86 0.05 39.64
C GLY A 426 -7.28 -0.81 38.50
N VAL A 427 -7.73 -2.06 38.42
CA VAL A 427 -7.26 -3.05 37.42
C VAL A 427 -7.57 -2.61 35.98
N ALA A 428 -8.74 -2.00 35.76
CA ALA A 428 -9.12 -1.46 34.46
C ALA A 428 -8.22 -0.28 34.04
N GLY A 429 -7.85 0.59 34.99
CA GLY A 429 -6.90 1.68 34.75
C GLY A 429 -5.52 1.18 34.34
N PHE A 430 -5.01 0.15 35.03
CA PHE A 430 -3.74 -0.50 34.69
C PHE A 430 -3.75 -1.15 33.30
N LEU A 431 -4.84 -1.83 32.92
CA LEU A 431 -5.00 -2.40 31.58
C LEU A 431 -5.03 -1.32 30.50
N SER A 432 -5.77 -0.24 30.72
CA SER A 432 -5.82 0.91 29.79
C SER A 432 -4.45 1.55 29.62
N PHE A 433 -3.70 1.71 30.71
CA PHE A 433 -2.33 2.19 30.66
C PHE A 433 -1.43 1.30 29.81
N GLY A 434 -1.47 -0.02 30.04
CA GLY A 434 -0.71 -0.98 29.23
C GLY A 434 -1.08 -0.92 27.73
N ILE A 435 -2.37 -0.80 27.42
CA ILE A 435 -2.85 -0.62 26.03
C ILE A 435 -2.32 0.69 25.44
N SER A 436 -2.32 1.78 26.21
CA SER A 436 -1.79 3.07 25.74
C SER A 436 -0.31 2.99 25.38
N ILE A 437 0.51 2.33 26.21
CA ILE A 437 1.94 2.10 25.92
C ILE A 437 2.09 1.30 24.62
N ILE A 438 1.33 0.22 24.46
CA ILE A 438 1.38 -0.59 23.25
C ILE A 438 1.01 0.26 22.02
N LYS A 439 -0.03 1.11 22.11
CA LYS A 439 -0.40 2.02 21.03
C LYS A 439 0.71 3.01 20.72
N VAL A 440 1.28 3.67 21.73
CA VAL A 440 2.37 4.64 21.54
C VAL A 440 3.56 3.96 20.85
N CYS A 441 4.03 2.82 21.34
CA CYS A 441 5.16 2.12 20.71
C CYS A 441 4.83 1.60 19.30
N ALA A 442 3.63 1.03 19.12
CA ALA A 442 3.25 0.42 17.85
C ALA A 442 2.96 1.44 16.75
N TYR A 443 2.45 2.62 17.07
CA TYR A 443 2.16 3.67 16.09
C TYR A 443 3.28 4.72 15.99
N ASN A 444 4.38 4.53 16.71
CA ASN A 444 5.52 5.43 16.61
C ASN A 444 6.25 5.25 15.26
N LEU A 445 6.26 6.30 14.42
CA LEU A 445 6.96 6.26 13.13
C LEU A 445 8.47 6.47 13.25
N TYR A 446 9.01 7.03 14.34
CA TYR A 446 10.46 7.18 14.48
C TYR A 446 11.17 5.83 14.45
N ILE A 447 10.61 4.80 15.10
CA ILE A 447 11.22 3.46 15.17
C ILE A 447 11.49 2.88 13.76
N PRO A 448 10.51 2.72 12.86
CA PRO A 448 10.77 2.19 11.53
C PRO A 448 11.67 3.09 10.69
N HIS A 449 11.67 4.42 10.87
CA HIS A 449 12.57 5.32 10.15
C HIS A 449 14.03 5.23 10.66
N LEU A 450 14.24 5.05 11.96
CA LEU A 450 15.56 4.79 12.54
C LEU A 450 16.11 3.44 12.06
N ILE A 451 15.26 2.41 12.00
CA ILE A 451 15.63 1.11 11.42
C ILE A 451 16.01 1.28 9.95
N LEU A 452 15.21 2.03 9.17
CA LEU A 452 15.48 2.32 7.76
C LEU A 452 16.86 2.98 7.60
N LEU A 453 17.13 4.05 8.34
CA LEU A 453 18.39 4.78 8.27
C LEU A 453 19.57 3.90 8.67
N GLY A 454 19.45 3.15 9.78
CA GLY A 454 20.49 2.23 10.25
C GLY A 454 20.80 1.13 9.23
N LEU A 455 19.79 0.53 8.62
CA LEU A 455 19.96 -0.49 7.58
C LEU A 455 20.53 0.10 6.29
N TRP A 456 20.12 1.31 5.92
CA TRP A 456 20.64 1.99 4.75
C TRP A 456 22.14 2.28 4.92
N ILE A 457 22.56 2.88 6.04
CA ILE A 457 23.98 3.11 6.38
C ILE A 457 24.74 1.78 6.41
N TYR A 458 24.23 0.78 7.12
CA TYR A 458 24.85 -0.54 7.18
C TYR A 458 25.05 -1.16 5.80
N SER A 459 24.06 -1.05 4.91
CA SER A 459 24.12 -1.63 3.57
C SER A 459 25.18 -0.98 2.68
N ILE A 460 25.45 0.31 2.87
CA ILE A 460 26.54 1.04 2.21
C ILE A 460 27.89 0.51 2.74
N LEU A 461 28.06 0.51 4.06
CA LEU A 461 29.32 0.12 4.72
C LEU A 461 29.67 -1.34 4.43
N CYS A 462 28.68 -2.24 4.43
CA CYS A 462 28.88 -3.67 4.24
C CYS A 462 28.60 -4.17 2.82
N ARG A 463 28.40 -3.27 1.85
CA ARG A 463 28.17 -3.56 0.43
C ARG A 463 27.07 -4.62 0.21
N LYS A 464 25.89 -4.38 0.77
CA LYS A 464 24.69 -5.23 0.66
C LYS A 464 23.76 -4.67 -0.41
N PRO A 465 23.94 -5.00 -1.70
CA PRO A 465 23.25 -4.30 -2.79
C PRO A 465 21.73 -4.42 -2.71
N PHE A 466 21.18 -5.59 -2.35
CA PHE A 466 19.74 -5.74 -2.28
C PHE A 466 19.16 -4.88 -1.14
N THR A 467 19.74 -4.99 0.06
CA THR A 467 19.34 -4.17 1.21
C THR A 467 19.50 -2.68 0.90
N PHE A 468 20.59 -2.28 0.22
CA PHE A 468 20.84 -0.88 -0.16
C PHE A 468 19.77 -0.33 -1.09
N PHE A 469 19.46 -1.01 -2.19
CA PHE A 469 18.45 -0.49 -3.13
C PHE A 469 17.04 -0.53 -2.54
N MET A 470 16.70 -1.58 -1.78
CA MET A 470 15.40 -1.66 -1.09
C MET A 470 15.22 -0.51 -0.08
N THR A 471 16.22 -0.26 0.77
CA THR A 471 16.17 0.85 1.73
C THR A 471 16.24 2.21 1.05
N SER A 472 17.06 2.37 0.00
CA SER A 472 17.10 3.61 -0.79
C SER A 472 15.74 3.95 -1.41
N GLY A 473 15.02 2.94 -1.92
CA GLY A 473 13.65 3.12 -2.41
C GLY A 473 12.69 3.64 -1.33
N LEU A 474 12.78 3.10 -0.11
CA LEU A 474 11.98 3.57 1.02
C LEU A 474 12.42 4.97 1.53
N CYS A 475 13.70 5.32 1.45
CA CYS A 475 14.17 6.68 1.69
C CYS A 475 13.59 7.65 0.65
N CYS A 476 13.55 7.27 -0.63
CA CYS A 476 12.89 8.07 -1.67
C CYS A 476 11.38 8.23 -1.38
N HIS A 477 10.69 7.15 -0.99
CA HIS A 477 9.28 7.23 -0.56
C HIS A 477 9.11 8.23 0.59
N TRP A 478 9.94 8.14 1.62
CA TRP A 478 9.91 9.04 2.77
C TRP A 478 10.09 10.49 2.33
N LEU A 479 11.09 10.80 1.52
CA LEU A 479 11.37 12.15 1.05
C LEU A 479 10.21 12.72 0.21
N ILE A 480 9.63 11.91 -0.69
CA ILE A 480 8.50 12.36 -1.51
C ILE A 480 7.29 12.67 -0.62
N VAL A 481 6.92 11.76 0.30
CA VAL A 481 5.81 11.98 1.23
C VAL A 481 6.09 13.17 2.13
N PHE A 482 7.29 13.27 2.70
CA PHE A 482 7.68 14.35 3.61
C PHE A 482 7.56 15.72 2.96
N VAL A 483 7.89 15.84 1.67
CA VAL A 483 7.82 17.12 0.95
C VAL A 483 6.42 17.40 0.40
N LEU A 484 5.71 16.39 -0.09
CA LEU A 484 4.50 16.56 -0.91
C LEU A 484 3.19 16.12 -0.24
N ALA A 485 3.20 15.62 1.00
CA ALA A 485 1.98 15.21 1.67
C ALA A 485 1.04 16.41 1.93
N PRO A 486 -0.25 16.32 1.57
CA PRO A 486 -1.25 17.37 1.82
C PRO A 486 -1.86 17.28 3.23
N ALA A 487 -1.42 16.34 4.07
CA ALA A 487 -1.94 16.08 5.42
C ALA A 487 -0.98 15.16 6.19
N SER A 488 -1.04 15.19 7.53
CA SER A 488 -0.15 14.41 8.41
C SER A 488 -0.70 13.02 8.72
N TYR A 489 -0.98 12.23 7.69
CA TYR A 489 -1.54 10.90 7.91
C TYR A 489 -0.48 9.80 8.09
N PHE A 490 -0.63 9.02 9.15
CA PHE A 490 0.15 7.78 9.38
C PHE A 490 0.11 6.83 8.16
N LYS A 491 -1.04 6.75 7.48
CA LYS A 491 -1.25 5.88 6.30
C LYS A 491 -0.26 6.15 5.15
N TYR A 492 0.32 7.35 5.04
CA TYR A 492 1.32 7.64 3.99
C TYR A 492 2.67 6.96 4.22
N TYR A 493 3.02 6.70 5.48
CA TYR A 493 4.28 6.05 5.86
C TYR A 493 4.15 4.54 6.02
N PHE A 494 2.97 3.97 5.76
CA PHE A 494 2.68 2.56 5.96
C PHE A 494 3.60 1.59 5.18
N PRO A 495 4.03 1.89 3.92
CA PRO A 495 5.02 1.07 3.23
C PRO A 495 6.36 0.98 3.99
N ILE A 496 6.82 2.08 4.58
CA ILE A 496 8.05 2.13 5.40
C ILE A 496 7.81 1.36 6.70
N TYR A 497 6.74 1.69 7.40
CA TYR A 497 6.35 1.07 8.66
C TYR A 497 6.36 -0.46 8.54
N MET A 498 5.56 -1.00 7.62
CA MET A 498 5.39 -2.44 7.48
C MET A 498 6.67 -3.12 7.01
N THR A 499 7.36 -2.54 6.01
CA THR A 499 8.57 -3.17 5.45
C THR A 499 9.71 -3.20 6.48
N MET A 500 9.90 -2.14 7.26
CA MET A 500 10.98 -2.07 8.26
C MET A 500 10.73 -2.95 9.47
N TYR A 501 9.51 -2.99 10.01
CA TYR A 501 9.20 -3.94 11.09
C TYR A 501 9.26 -5.38 10.61
N PHE A 502 8.74 -5.68 9.41
CA PHE A 502 8.84 -7.02 8.83
C PHE A 502 10.30 -7.44 8.65
N TYR A 503 11.15 -6.56 8.12
CA TYR A 503 12.57 -6.85 7.91
C TYR A 503 13.34 -6.95 9.24
N LEU A 504 13.05 -6.11 10.23
CA LEU A 504 13.60 -6.26 11.58
C LEU A 504 13.24 -7.62 12.18
N ILE A 505 11.97 -8.04 12.10
CA ILE A 505 11.53 -9.34 12.58
C ILE A 505 12.24 -10.48 11.83
N LEU A 506 12.44 -10.37 10.52
CA LEU A 506 13.27 -11.33 9.77
C LEU A 506 14.71 -11.39 10.31
N LEU A 507 15.33 -10.25 10.59
CA LEU A 507 16.69 -10.20 11.14
C LEU A 507 16.78 -10.83 12.53
N LEU A 508 15.79 -10.57 13.39
CA LEU A 508 15.67 -11.17 14.71
C LEU A 508 15.46 -12.68 14.63
N ILE A 509 14.59 -13.15 13.73
CA ILE A 509 14.40 -14.58 13.46
C ILE A 509 15.72 -15.21 13.01
N GLY A 510 16.42 -14.58 12.07
CA GLY A 510 17.72 -15.05 11.60
C GLY A 510 18.76 -15.10 12.71
N ALA A 511 18.84 -14.07 13.56
CA ALA A 511 19.75 -14.02 14.70
C ALA A 511 19.44 -15.10 15.74
N ALA A 512 18.18 -15.26 16.13
CA ALA A 512 17.74 -16.28 17.07
C ALA A 512 17.99 -17.69 16.53
N TYR A 513 17.70 -17.92 15.25
CA TYR A 513 17.99 -19.19 14.58
C TYR A 513 19.49 -19.52 14.55
N ARG A 514 20.36 -18.52 14.32
CA ARG A 514 21.83 -18.68 14.42
C ARG A 514 22.27 -19.00 15.84
N ALA A 515 21.75 -18.28 16.83
CA ALA A 515 22.08 -18.47 18.24
C ALA A 515 21.69 -19.85 18.77
N TYR A 516 20.59 -20.43 18.26
CA TYR A 516 20.11 -21.76 18.63
C TYR A 516 21.00 -22.91 18.10
N GLY A 517 21.96 -22.65 17.19
CA GLY A 517 23.03 -23.60 16.87
C GLY A 517 22.95 -24.32 15.52
N SER A 518 22.08 -23.92 14.58
CA SER A 518 21.87 -24.69 13.33
C SER A 518 22.75 -24.29 12.12
N SER A 519 23.23 -23.04 11.99
CA SER A 519 24.12 -22.64 10.87
C SER A 519 24.59 -21.19 11.01
N LYS A 520 25.90 -20.91 10.83
CA LYS A 520 26.45 -19.53 10.78
C LYS A 520 25.99 -18.74 9.53
N HIS A 521 25.31 -19.36 8.57
CA HIS A 521 25.10 -18.80 7.23
C HIS A 521 23.74 -18.13 6.98
N VAL A 522 22.78 -18.18 7.93
CA VAL A 522 21.48 -17.51 7.73
C VAL A 522 21.64 -16.01 7.91
N SER A 523 21.65 -15.25 6.81
CA SER A 523 21.62 -13.79 6.82
C SER A 523 20.60 -13.27 5.83
N PHE A 524 19.72 -12.39 6.29
CA PHE A 524 18.78 -11.66 5.42
C PHE A 524 19.35 -10.32 4.94
N LEU A 525 20.56 -9.93 5.39
CA LEU A 525 21.30 -8.75 4.94
C LEU A 525 22.16 -9.13 3.74
N VAL A 526 21.75 -8.70 2.55
CA VAL A 526 22.24 -9.19 1.25
C VAL A 526 22.33 -8.12 0.19
#